data_AF-A0A395SYA4-F1
#
_entry.id   AF-A0A395SYA4-F1
#
_cell.length_a   1.000
_cell.length_b   1.000
_cell.length_c   1.000
_cell.angle_alpha   90.00
_cell.angle_beta   90.00
_cell.angle_gamma   90.00
#
_symmetry.space_group_name_H-M   'P 1'
#
loop_
_entity.id
_entity.type
_entity.pdbx_description
1 polymer ?
#
loop_
_entity_poly.entity_id
_entity_poly.type
_entity_poly.pdbx_seq_one_letter_code
_entity_poly.pdbx_strand_id
1 'polypeptide(L)'
;MFETDKSWSLWDDTSLNDAFLVDAPGDKAVVTKVHSPYLLGYRPTTPNGRGILIIGGGGYIELMLGREGVTIAKWLNGLGFYAFVLVHRFPNSETGPQAPLDDGRRALKIMSESGLAPKGISICGLSSGGHLGAALLAEYPRVWTSPDPKMPHIDFAILGYGPISTNAVGRQIIENKPSLLPKEKQEFYNIVQPDVQLRTPAPSAFIVYSNNDPVVPIVNAYRLAEGFTKNGASVEMHVFSDAPHGFALDSDKDLPVSRWPLLSIRPFNTLEDENRELFKQGTDDDFAVVTEQTIFHPQGGGQPSDIGKMGDASGASFTVASARMDAIRDGQVLHFGKFESDKKFSEGDMVTTEIDIEKRLLYSRYHTAGHVLGSAVNHLLKDKVEGFEELKASHFPDSASCEFQGLIEGKWKDPIQAKVDEFIAAKMPVEIEFWDEEDFRKNGLEHLTPDPSFVAPGEKFRVVRIVGAEVYPCGGTHVDTTDQCGETTVKKISRSKGKSKVSYLVK
;
A
#
# COMPACT_ATOMS: atom_id res chain seq x y z
N MET A 1 5.88 5.36 -25.03
CA MET A 1 4.50 4.91 -25.33
C MET A 1 3.82 4.22 -24.15
N PHE A 2 4.51 3.76 -23.09
CA PHE A 2 3.86 3.09 -21.95
C PHE A 2 4.45 3.47 -20.58
N GLU A 3 5.06 4.66 -20.48
CA GLU A 3 5.69 5.18 -19.24
C GLU A 3 6.64 4.19 -18.55
N THR A 4 7.30 3.32 -19.32
CA THR A 4 8.22 2.31 -18.78
C THR A 4 9.58 2.93 -18.47
N ASP A 5 10.14 2.59 -17.30
CA ASP A 5 11.45 3.08 -16.86
C ASP A 5 12.60 2.38 -17.60
N LYS A 6 12.41 1.09 -17.90
CA LYS A 6 13.38 0.24 -18.59
C LYS A 6 12.66 -0.74 -19.49
N SER A 7 13.25 -1.11 -20.62
CA SER A 7 12.69 -2.16 -21.46
C SER A 7 13.79 -3.06 -22.00
N TRP A 8 13.44 -4.33 -22.22
CA TRP A 8 14.34 -5.34 -22.74
C TRP A 8 13.64 -6.10 -23.87
N SER A 9 14.25 -6.13 -25.06
CA SER A 9 13.87 -7.16 -26.02
C SER A 9 14.34 -8.53 -25.49
N LEU A 10 13.54 -9.57 -25.72
CA LEU A 10 13.82 -10.89 -25.16
C LEU A 10 14.84 -11.70 -25.97
N TRP A 11 14.88 -11.52 -27.29
CA TRP A 11 15.64 -12.39 -28.22
C TRP A 11 16.53 -11.65 -29.20
N ASP A 12 16.15 -10.45 -29.63
CA ASP A 12 16.81 -9.67 -30.68
C ASP A 12 17.06 -8.22 -30.21
N ASP A 13 17.74 -7.39 -30.99
CA ASP A 13 17.95 -5.97 -30.67
C ASP A 13 16.92 -5.04 -31.37
N THR A 14 15.68 -5.52 -31.53
CA THR A 14 14.61 -4.74 -32.18
C THR A 14 14.20 -3.54 -31.33
N SER A 15 13.94 -2.39 -31.95
CA SER A 15 13.41 -1.19 -31.30
C SER A 15 12.03 -1.43 -30.70
N LEU A 16 11.77 -0.95 -29.47
CA LEU A 16 10.48 -1.07 -28.79
C LEU A 16 9.31 -0.51 -29.63
N ASN A 17 9.53 0.54 -30.41
CA ASN A 17 8.47 1.16 -31.21
C ASN A 17 7.98 0.27 -32.37
N ASP A 18 8.80 -0.68 -32.80
CA ASP A 18 8.53 -1.57 -33.93
C ASP A 18 8.23 -3.02 -33.48
N ALA A 19 8.32 -3.26 -32.16
CA ALA A 19 8.25 -4.59 -31.58
C ALA A 19 6.84 -5.20 -31.62
N PHE A 20 5.79 -4.40 -31.55
CA PHE A 20 4.40 -4.87 -31.49
C PHE A 20 3.40 -3.78 -31.88
N LEU A 21 2.21 -4.21 -32.34
CA LEU A 21 1.12 -3.32 -32.74
C LEU A 21 0.10 -3.17 -31.60
N VAL A 22 -0.31 -1.93 -31.34
CA VAL A 22 -1.25 -1.57 -30.28
C VAL A 22 -2.46 -0.88 -30.88
N ASP A 23 -3.66 -1.39 -30.59
CA ASP A 23 -4.93 -0.92 -31.18
C ASP A 23 -5.57 0.24 -30.39
N ALA A 24 -5.26 0.35 -29.10
CA ALA A 24 -5.76 1.41 -28.22
C ALA A 24 -4.62 2.03 -27.38
N PRO A 25 -4.59 3.35 -27.14
CA PRO A 25 -3.56 3.96 -26.29
C PRO A 25 -3.92 3.90 -24.79
N GLY A 26 -2.91 4.12 -23.95
CA GLY A 26 -3.07 4.35 -22.50
C GLY A 26 -3.52 3.11 -21.71
N ASP A 27 -4.32 3.31 -20.67
CA ASP A 27 -4.76 2.25 -19.74
C ASP A 27 -5.65 1.20 -20.40
N LYS A 28 -6.12 1.44 -21.63
CA LYS A 28 -6.88 0.48 -22.44
C LYS A 28 -6.04 -0.19 -23.51
N ALA A 29 -4.71 -0.10 -23.44
CA ALA A 29 -3.85 -0.63 -24.49
C ALA A 29 -4.03 -2.13 -24.71
N VAL A 30 -4.28 -2.49 -25.97
CA VAL A 30 -4.40 -3.88 -26.43
C VAL A 30 -3.37 -4.12 -27.52
N VAL A 31 -2.49 -5.10 -27.30
CA VAL A 31 -1.53 -5.56 -28.30
C VAL A 31 -2.20 -6.59 -29.17
N THR A 32 -2.28 -6.36 -30.48
CA THR A 32 -2.93 -7.25 -31.44
C THR A 32 -1.94 -8.05 -32.30
N LYS A 33 -0.67 -7.65 -32.28
CA LYS A 33 0.42 -8.38 -32.95
C LYS A 33 1.74 -8.13 -32.24
N VAL A 34 2.55 -9.18 -32.08
CA VAL A 34 3.90 -9.10 -31.51
C VAL A 34 4.90 -9.60 -32.55
N HIS A 35 5.74 -8.70 -33.05
CA HIS A 35 6.85 -9.02 -33.94
C HIS A 35 8.06 -9.51 -33.14
N SER A 36 8.43 -8.75 -32.11
CA SER A 36 9.51 -9.06 -31.19
C SER A 36 8.98 -8.94 -29.76
N PRO A 37 9.08 -9.99 -28.93
CA PRO A 37 8.56 -9.94 -27.57
C PRO A 37 9.47 -9.09 -26.68
N TYR A 38 8.85 -8.46 -25.69
CA TYR A 38 9.47 -7.43 -24.88
C TYR A 38 9.10 -7.56 -23.41
N LEU A 39 10.01 -7.14 -22.54
CA LEU A 39 9.77 -6.95 -21.11
C LEU A 39 9.80 -5.45 -20.80
N LEU A 40 8.73 -4.93 -20.21
CA LEU A 40 8.60 -3.53 -19.81
C LEU A 40 8.75 -3.44 -18.29
N GLY A 41 9.73 -2.69 -17.81
CA GLY A 41 10.05 -2.53 -16.40
C GLY A 41 9.48 -1.23 -15.84
N TYR A 42 8.92 -1.33 -14.64
CA TYR A 42 8.34 -0.23 -13.88
C TYR A 42 8.96 -0.21 -12.49
N ARG A 43 9.56 0.90 -12.13
CA ARG A 43 10.32 1.07 -10.89
C ARG A 43 9.42 1.67 -9.80
N PRO A 44 9.38 1.08 -8.59
CA PRO A 44 8.71 1.68 -7.45
C PRO A 44 9.53 2.84 -6.90
N THR A 45 8.86 3.85 -6.32
CA THR A 45 9.50 4.97 -5.61
C THR A 45 10.34 4.46 -4.44
N THR A 46 9.81 3.49 -3.68
CA THR A 46 10.47 2.85 -2.54
C THR A 46 10.57 1.34 -2.79
N PRO A 47 11.70 0.84 -3.34
CA PRO A 47 11.84 -0.58 -3.67
C PRO A 47 11.93 -1.47 -2.42
N ASN A 48 11.07 -2.49 -2.32
CA ASN A 48 11.12 -3.51 -1.28
C ASN A 48 12.20 -4.59 -1.56
N GLY A 49 12.80 -4.56 -2.76
CA GLY A 49 13.86 -5.46 -3.22
C GLY A 49 13.36 -6.72 -3.96
N ARG A 50 12.04 -6.87 -4.16
CA ARG A 50 11.42 -7.98 -4.90
C ARG A 50 10.90 -7.52 -6.26
N GLY A 51 10.84 -8.45 -7.20
CA GLY A 51 10.30 -8.21 -8.54
C GLY A 51 9.08 -9.08 -8.83
N ILE A 52 8.21 -8.64 -9.74
CA ILE A 52 7.04 -9.43 -10.14
C ILE A 52 6.80 -9.35 -11.65
N LEU A 53 6.73 -10.52 -12.30
CA LEU A 53 6.40 -10.66 -13.71
C LEU A 53 4.88 -10.60 -13.86
N ILE A 54 4.39 -9.64 -14.63
CA ILE A 54 2.97 -9.43 -14.91
C ILE A 54 2.68 -9.93 -16.32
N ILE A 55 1.67 -10.78 -16.44
CA ILE A 55 1.26 -11.39 -17.70
C ILE A 55 -0.24 -11.14 -17.89
N GLY A 56 -0.55 -10.29 -18.87
CA GLY A 56 -1.93 -9.99 -19.25
C GLY A 56 -2.63 -11.15 -19.97
N GLY A 57 -3.95 -11.08 -20.00
CA GLY A 57 -4.86 -11.94 -20.74
C GLY A 57 -4.93 -11.60 -22.22
N GLY A 58 -6.07 -11.91 -22.87
CA GLY A 58 -6.28 -11.73 -24.32
C GLY A 58 -6.25 -13.04 -25.13
N GLY A 59 -6.33 -14.18 -24.44
CA GLY A 59 -6.62 -15.48 -25.05
C GLY A 59 -5.54 -15.97 -26.01
N TYR A 60 -4.29 -15.52 -25.88
CA TYR A 60 -3.19 -15.83 -26.80
C TYR A 60 -3.40 -15.37 -28.25
N ILE A 61 -4.26 -14.39 -28.47
CA ILE A 61 -4.45 -13.73 -29.79
C ILE A 61 -4.36 -12.21 -29.68
N GLU A 62 -4.52 -11.68 -28.47
CA GLU A 62 -4.31 -10.29 -28.07
C GLU A 62 -3.60 -10.27 -26.70
N LEU A 63 -3.08 -9.11 -26.28
CA LEU A 63 -2.64 -8.86 -24.90
C LEU A 63 -3.30 -7.61 -24.34
N MET A 64 -3.92 -7.75 -23.17
CA MET A 64 -4.51 -6.64 -22.42
C MET A 64 -3.42 -5.83 -21.70
N LEU A 65 -2.52 -5.20 -22.46
CA LEU A 65 -1.31 -4.54 -21.98
C LEU A 65 -1.59 -3.40 -21.00
N GLY A 66 -2.60 -2.57 -21.25
CA GLY A 66 -2.96 -1.47 -20.34
C GLY A 66 -3.57 -2.00 -19.05
N ARG A 67 -4.80 -2.54 -19.18
CA ARG A 67 -5.68 -2.90 -18.06
C ARG A 67 -5.14 -4.01 -17.15
N GLU A 68 -4.61 -5.09 -17.74
CA GLU A 68 -4.09 -6.25 -17.00
C GLU A 68 -2.56 -6.26 -16.91
N GLY A 69 -1.88 -5.28 -17.52
CA GLY A 69 -0.43 -5.12 -17.50
C GLY A 69 0.01 -3.86 -16.74
N VAL A 70 -0.02 -2.71 -17.40
CA VAL A 70 0.47 -1.42 -16.87
C VAL A 70 -0.27 -0.99 -15.61
N THR A 71 -1.60 -1.13 -15.56
CA THR A 71 -2.39 -0.77 -14.38
C THR A 71 -2.03 -1.65 -13.18
N ILE A 72 -1.84 -2.96 -13.41
CA ILE A 72 -1.36 -3.91 -12.40
C ILE A 72 0.08 -3.56 -11.95
N ALA A 73 0.94 -3.14 -12.88
CA ALA A 73 2.30 -2.71 -12.58
C ALA A 73 2.32 -1.46 -11.68
N LYS A 74 1.49 -0.47 -11.97
CA LYS A 74 1.36 0.75 -11.15
C LYS A 74 0.87 0.43 -9.74
N TRP A 75 -0.10 -0.47 -9.59
CA TRP A 75 -0.55 -0.95 -8.27
C TRP A 75 0.56 -1.66 -7.49
N LEU A 76 1.27 -2.61 -8.12
CA LEU A 76 2.35 -3.36 -7.47
C LEU A 76 3.57 -2.48 -7.15
N ASN A 77 3.82 -1.44 -7.94
CA ASN A 77 4.82 -0.41 -7.62
C ASN A 77 4.45 0.33 -6.33
N GLY A 78 3.16 0.61 -6.08
CA GLY A 78 2.67 1.18 -4.82
C GLY A 78 2.96 0.30 -3.60
N LEU A 79 3.14 -1.01 -3.81
CA LEU A 79 3.54 -1.98 -2.78
C LEU A 79 5.07 -2.20 -2.72
N GLY A 80 5.84 -1.44 -3.49
CA GLY A 80 7.30 -1.47 -3.52
C GLY A 80 7.93 -2.56 -4.40
N PHE A 81 7.14 -3.31 -5.19
CA PHE A 81 7.70 -4.30 -6.12
C PHE A 81 8.27 -3.61 -7.36
N TYR A 82 9.37 -4.13 -7.90
CA TYR A 82 9.76 -3.83 -9.27
C TYR A 82 8.89 -4.65 -10.23
N ALA A 83 7.96 -3.99 -10.90
CA ALA A 83 7.01 -4.67 -11.79
C ALA A 83 7.59 -4.82 -13.21
N PHE A 84 7.37 -5.97 -13.82
CA PHE A 84 7.82 -6.29 -15.17
C PHE A 84 6.64 -6.80 -16.00
N VAL A 85 6.16 -6.04 -16.97
CA VAL A 85 5.05 -6.43 -17.84
C VAL A 85 5.58 -7.15 -19.08
N LEU A 86 5.11 -8.38 -19.30
CA LEU A 86 5.51 -9.20 -20.44
C LEU A 86 4.62 -8.97 -21.66
N VAL A 87 5.24 -8.57 -22.77
CA VAL A 87 4.65 -8.60 -24.11
C VAL A 87 5.19 -9.84 -24.83
N HIS A 88 4.49 -10.98 -24.72
CA HIS A 88 4.92 -12.25 -25.31
C HIS A 88 4.31 -12.46 -26.71
N ARG A 89 4.97 -13.28 -27.53
CA ARG A 89 4.45 -13.71 -28.83
C ARG A 89 3.21 -14.59 -28.66
N PHE A 90 2.29 -14.50 -29.62
CA PHE A 90 1.15 -15.40 -29.72
C PHE A 90 1.54 -16.71 -30.39
N PRO A 91 0.98 -17.86 -29.98
CA PRO A 91 1.18 -19.12 -30.68
C PRO A 91 0.41 -19.12 -31.99
N ASN A 92 1.12 -19.15 -33.11
CA ASN A 92 0.57 -19.21 -34.46
C ASN A 92 1.55 -19.95 -35.39
N SER A 93 1.24 -20.01 -36.69
CA SER A 93 2.07 -20.74 -37.66
C SER A 93 3.50 -20.20 -37.82
N GLU A 94 3.75 -18.94 -37.48
CA GLU A 94 5.09 -18.32 -37.56
C GLU A 94 5.92 -18.59 -36.31
N THR A 95 5.31 -18.56 -35.13
CA THR A 95 6.00 -18.59 -33.82
C THR A 95 5.98 -19.98 -33.17
N GLY A 96 5.00 -20.82 -33.52
CA GLY A 96 4.76 -22.13 -32.92
C GLY A 96 4.03 -22.07 -31.57
N PRO A 97 3.51 -23.22 -31.09
CA PRO A 97 2.74 -23.31 -29.85
C PRO A 97 3.56 -22.94 -28.60
N GLN A 98 4.88 -23.20 -28.59
CA GLN A 98 5.75 -22.99 -27.44
C GLN A 98 6.10 -21.53 -27.15
N ALA A 99 5.89 -20.62 -28.11
CA ALA A 99 6.41 -19.26 -28.06
C ALA A 99 6.03 -18.46 -26.79
N PRO A 100 4.78 -18.48 -26.27
CA PRO A 100 4.45 -17.78 -25.04
C PRO A 100 5.26 -18.26 -23.83
N LEU A 101 5.47 -19.58 -23.72
CA LEU A 101 6.18 -20.20 -22.60
C LEU A 101 7.68 -19.90 -22.66
N ASP A 102 8.26 -19.93 -23.86
CA ASP A 102 9.67 -19.57 -24.06
C ASP A 102 9.93 -18.10 -23.71
N ASP A 103 9.04 -17.20 -24.16
CA ASP A 103 9.13 -15.77 -23.87
C ASP A 103 9.02 -15.50 -22.35
N GLY A 104 8.09 -16.16 -21.67
CA GLY A 104 7.96 -16.05 -20.21
C GLY A 104 9.20 -16.52 -19.44
N ARG A 105 9.82 -17.63 -19.88
CA ARG A 105 11.07 -18.14 -19.25
C ARG A 105 12.24 -17.19 -19.48
N ARG A 106 12.36 -16.66 -20.70
CA ARG A 106 13.37 -15.64 -21.03
C ARG A 106 13.19 -14.37 -20.20
N ALA A 107 11.96 -13.90 -20.02
CA ALA A 107 11.66 -12.75 -19.17
C ALA A 107 12.08 -12.97 -17.72
N LEU A 108 11.75 -14.12 -17.12
CA LEU A 108 12.16 -14.45 -15.75
C LEU A 108 13.69 -14.51 -15.60
N LYS A 109 14.39 -15.06 -16.60
CA LYS A 109 15.86 -15.06 -16.64
C LYS A 109 16.41 -13.63 -16.63
N ILE A 110 15.92 -12.76 -17.52
CA ILE A 110 16.32 -11.34 -17.59
C ILE A 110 16.07 -10.66 -16.23
N MET A 111 14.90 -10.88 -15.62
CA MET A 111 14.60 -10.33 -14.29
C MET A 111 15.62 -10.78 -13.24
N SER A 112 15.94 -12.08 -13.21
CA SER A 112 16.90 -12.65 -12.25
C SER A 112 18.32 -12.11 -12.43
N GLU A 113 18.71 -11.77 -13.66
CA GLU A 113 20.05 -11.25 -14.00
C GLU A 113 20.12 -9.70 -13.93
N SER A 114 18.98 -9.02 -13.83
CA SER A 114 18.90 -7.55 -13.90
C SER A 114 19.48 -6.81 -12.68
N GLY A 115 19.61 -7.48 -11.54
CA GLY A 115 19.95 -6.86 -10.26
C GLY A 115 18.86 -5.98 -9.64
N LEU A 116 17.66 -5.90 -10.26
CA LEU A 116 16.56 -5.03 -9.82
C LEU A 116 15.66 -5.67 -8.75
N ALA A 117 15.74 -7.00 -8.61
CA ALA A 117 14.93 -7.79 -7.69
C ALA A 117 15.79 -8.74 -6.83
N PRO A 118 16.76 -8.21 -6.03
CA PRO A 118 17.76 -9.01 -5.33
C PRO A 118 17.17 -9.95 -4.25
N LYS A 119 15.95 -9.69 -3.76
CA LYS A 119 15.28 -10.50 -2.72
C LYS A 119 14.35 -11.58 -3.29
N GLY A 120 14.26 -11.71 -4.61
CA GLY A 120 13.46 -12.74 -5.27
C GLY A 120 12.44 -12.17 -6.26
N ILE A 121 11.90 -13.06 -7.10
CA ILE A 121 10.94 -12.72 -8.15
C ILE A 121 9.68 -13.58 -8.04
N SER A 122 8.55 -13.01 -8.44
CA SER A 122 7.22 -13.63 -8.37
C SER A 122 6.47 -13.48 -9.70
N ILE A 123 5.30 -14.09 -9.81
CA ILE A 123 4.46 -14.04 -11.02
C ILE A 123 3.06 -13.52 -10.68
N CYS A 124 2.50 -12.65 -11.51
CA CYS A 124 1.11 -12.26 -11.52
C CYS A 124 0.55 -12.47 -12.94
N GLY A 125 -0.42 -13.36 -13.09
CA GLY A 125 -1.02 -13.67 -14.39
C GLY A 125 -2.54 -13.63 -14.32
N LEU A 126 -3.18 -12.99 -15.30
CA LEU A 126 -4.63 -12.85 -15.39
C LEU A 126 -5.18 -13.47 -16.70
N SER A 127 -6.33 -14.15 -16.66
CA SER A 127 -6.92 -14.87 -17.81
C SER A 127 -5.94 -15.86 -18.47
N SER A 128 -5.73 -15.80 -19.80
CA SER A 128 -4.67 -16.56 -20.48
C SER A 128 -3.27 -16.27 -19.91
N GLY A 129 -3.04 -15.07 -19.36
CA GLY A 129 -1.82 -14.77 -18.61
C GLY A 129 -1.74 -15.54 -17.29
N GLY A 130 -2.88 -15.83 -16.65
CA GLY A 130 -2.97 -16.72 -15.48
C GLY A 130 -2.67 -18.17 -15.84
N HIS A 131 -3.15 -18.63 -17.00
CA HIS A 131 -2.71 -19.93 -17.55
C HIS A 131 -1.20 -19.95 -17.83
N LEU A 132 -0.64 -18.91 -18.46
CA LEU A 132 0.79 -18.83 -18.73
C LEU A 132 1.63 -18.76 -17.45
N GLY A 133 1.17 -18.00 -16.44
CA GLY A 133 1.81 -17.92 -15.13
C GLY A 133 1.88 -19.28 -14.43
N ALA A 134 0.79 -20.04 -14.45
CA ALA A 134 0.77 -21.41 -13.95
C ALA A 134 1.67 -22.35 -14.78
N ALA A 135 1.70 -22.18 -16.10
CA ALA A 135 2.54 -22.96 -17.00
C ALA A 135 4.04 -22.74 -16.77
N LEU A 136 4.48 -21.52 -16.40
CA LEU A 136 5.87 -21.24 -16.06
C LEU A 136 6.34 -22.00 -14.81
N LEU A 137 5.39 -22.40 -13.95
CA LEU A 137 5.62 -23.19 -12.74
C LEU A 137 5.49 -24.70 -13.00
N ALA A 138 5.12 -25.11 -14.20
CA ALA A 138 5.02 -26.49 -14.62
C ALA A 138 6.32 -27.03 -15.23
N GLU A 139 6.44 -28.36 -15.30
CA GLU A 139 7.51 -29.01 -16.05
C GLU A 139 7.43 -28.60 -17.53
N TYR A 140 8.57 -28.24 -18.11
CA TYR A 140 8.60 -27.82 -19.51
C TYR A 140 8.26 -29.02 -20.42
N PRO A 141 7.37 -28.87 -21.42
CA PRO A 141 6.94 -29.99 -22.23
C PRO A 141 8.09 -30.68 -22.96
N ARG A 142 8.18 -32.01 -22.80
CA ARG A 142 9.27 -32.84 -23.38
C ARG A 142 9.26 -32.92 -24.91
N VAL A 143 8.14 -32.56 -25.53
CA VAL A 143 7.98 -32.50 -26.99
C VAL A 143 8.63 -31.24 -27.59
N TRP A 144 9.03 -30.28 -26.75
CA TRP A 144 9.72 -29.06 -27.12
C TRP A 144 11.12 -29.01 -26.51
N THR A 145 11.96 -28.11 -27.01
CA THR A 145 13.29 -27.84 -26.45
C THR A 145 13.34 -26.39 -25.99
N SER A 146 13.49 -26.16 -24.68
CA SER A 146 13.53 -24.81 -24.15
C SER A 146 14.86 -24.11 -24.47
N PRO A 147 14.84 -22.88 -25.01
CA PRO A 147 16.04 -22.05 -25.14
C PRO A 147 16.64 -21.65 -23.79
N ASP A 148 15.83 -21.62 -22.72
CA ASP A 148 16.23 -21.30 -21.35
C ASP A 148 15.81 -22.42 -20.39
N PRO A 149 16.57 -23.55 -20.35
CA PRO A 149 16.18 -24.75 -19.61
C PRO A 149 16.25 -24.56 -18.08
N LYS A 150 17.03 -23.58 -17.60
CA LYS A 150 17.12 -23.25 -16.17
C LYS A 150 16.08 -22.18 -15.83
N MET A 151 15.20 -22.51 -14.89
CA MET A 151 14.21 -21.58 -14.36
C MET A 151 14.74 -20.97 -13.06
N PRO A 152 14.70 -19.63 -12.89
CA PRO A 152 14.92 -18.99 -11.60
C PRO A 152 13.92 -19.49 -10.54
N HIS A 153 14.27 -19.31 -9.27
CA HIS A 153 13.33 -19.56 -8.17
C HIS A 153 12.23 -18.51 -8.19
N ILE A 154 10.98 -18.95 -8.00
CA ILE A 154 9.79 -18.09 -7.91
C ILE A 154 9.28 -18.14 -6.47
N ASP A 155 9.13 -16.99 -5.82
CA ASP A 155 8.75 -16.92 -4.42
C ASP A 155 7.25 -17.25 -4.22
N PHE A 156 6.39 -16.62 -5.02
CA PHE A 156 4.94 -16.85 -5.03
C PHE A 156 4.32 -16.53 -6.40
N ALA A 157 3.04 -16.91 -6.57
CA ALA A 157 2.25 -16.60 -7.75
C ALA A 157 0.86 -16.05 -7.42
N ILE A 158 0.41 -15.06 -8.19
CA ILE A 158 -0.96 -14.53 -8.19
C ILE A 158 -1.59 -14.92 -9.53
N LEU A 159 -2.64 -15.73 -9.51
CA LEU A 159 -3.23 -16.34 -10.70
C LEU A 159 -4.74 -16.08 -10.76
N GLY A 160 -5.16 -15.20 -11.67
CA GLY A 160 -6.55 -14.80 -11.84
C GLY A 160 -7.22 -15.49 -13.03
N TYR A 161 -8.39 -16.10 -12.78
CA TYR A 161 -9.36 -16.59 -13.76
C TYR A 161 -8.77 -17.24 -15.03
N GLY A 162 -7.71 -18.02 -14.85
CA GLY A 162 -7.02 -18.70 -15.94
C GLY A 162 -7.80 -19.91 -16.46
N PRO A 163 -7.83 -20.15 -17.79
CA PRO A 163 -8.41 -21.37 -18.34
C PRO A 163 -7.48 -22.57 -18.12
N ILE A 164 -7.57 -23.20 -16.95
CA ILE A 164 -6.74 -24.32 -16.52
C ILE A 164 -7.29 -25.67 -17.04
N SER A 165 -6.67 -26.17 -18.11
CA SER A 165 -6.99 -27.46 -18.75
C SER A 165 -8.40 -27.58 -19.34
N THR A 166 -9.31 -26.62 -19.11
CA THR A 166 -10.65 -26.59 -19.72
C THR A 166 -10.64 -26.38 -21.24
N ASN A 167 -9.53 -25.91 -21.79
CA ASN A 167 -9.36 -25.79 -23.25
C ASN A 167 -8.67 -27.01 -23.86
N ALA A 168 -8.08 -27.90 -23.05
CA ALA A 168 -7.39 -29.08 -23.54
C ALA A 168 -8.38 -30.15 -24.01
N VAL A 169 -8.13 -30.74 -25.18
CA VAL A 169 -8.93 -31.86 -25.70
C VAL A 169 -8.96 -33.00 -24.68
N GLY A 170 -10.16 -33.49 -24.37
CA GLY A 170 -10.39 -34.53 -23.37
C GLY A 170 -10.51 -34.05 -21.91
N ARG A 171 -10.32 -32.75 -21.64
CA ARG A 171 -10.49 -32.14 -20.30
C ARG A 171 -11.40 -30.92 -20.28
N GLN A 172 -12.08 -30.69 -21.40
CA GLN A 172 -13.04 -29.60 -21.58
C GLN A 172 -14.19 -29.72 -20.58
N ILE A 173 -14.61 -28.57 -20.06
CA ILE A 173 -15.75 -28.48 -19.12
C ILE A 173 -17.03 -28.13 -19.88
N ILE A 174 -16.90 -27.30 -20.92
CA ILE A 174 -18.00 -26.96 -21.82
C ILE A 174 -18.11 -28.08 -22.85
N GLU A 175 -19.26 -28.75 -22.86
CA GLU A 175 -19.54 -29.84 -23.80
C GLU A 175 -19.47 -29.34 -25.25
N ASN A 176 -18.86 -30.13 -26.14
CA ASN A 176 -18.71 -29.81 -27.57
C ASN A 176 -18.01 -28.46 -27.87
N LYS A 177 -17.15 -27.97 -26.97
CA LYS A 177 -16.39 -26.74 -27.19
C LYS A 177 -15.52 -26.87 -28.46
N PRO A 178 -15.69 -25.99 -29.46
CA PRO A 178 -14.92 -26.08 -30.70
C PRO A 178 -13.43 -25.85 -30.45
N SER A 179 -12.59 -26.37 -31.35
CA SER A 179 -11.16 -26.10 -31.31
C SER A 179 -10.89 -24.60 -31.43
N LEU A 180 -9.99 -24.10 -30.60
CA LEU A 180 -9.58 -22.70 -30.61
C LEU A 180 -8.67 -22.43 -31.81
N LEU A 181 -8.90 -21.31 -32.50
CA LEU A 181 -8.02 -20.84 -33.56
C LEU A 181 -7.08 -19.75 -33.01
N PRO A 182 -5.83 -19.67 -33.52
CA PRO A 182 -5.19 -20.57 -34.50
C PRO A 182 -4.89 -21.98 -33.93
N LYS A 183 -4.57 -22.96 -34.78
CA LYS A 183 -4.37 -24.36 -34.35
C LYS A 183 -3.27 -24.50 -33.29
N GLU A 184 -2.24 -23.66 -33.35
CA GLU A 184 -1.11 -23.65 -32.43
C GLU A 184 -1.53 -23.20 -31.02
N LYS A 185 -2.53 -22.31 -30.91
CA LYS A 185 -3.16 -21.97 -29.61
C LYS A 185 -3.85 -23.18 -29.00
N GLN A 186 -4.59 -23.96 -29.79
CA GLN A 186 -5.23 -25.18 -29.30
C GLN A 186 -4.18 -26.24 -28.92
N GLU A 187 -3.13 -26.38 -29.71
CA GLU A 187 -2.00 -27.27 -29.42
C GLU A 187 -1.29 -26.88 -28.11
N PHE A 188 -1.08 -25.58 -27.87
CA PHE A 188 -0.52 -25.08 -26.62
C PHE A 188 -1.34 -25.52 -25.41
N TYR A 189 -2.67 -25.32 -25.43
CA TYR A 189 -3.56 -25.79 -24.35
C TYR A 189 -3.60 -27.32 -24.22
N ASN A 190 -3.47 -28.07 -25.31
CA ASN A 190 -3.45 -29.53 -25.25
C ASN A 190 -2.19 -30.05 -24.55
N ILE A 191 -1.05 -29.41 -24.78
CA ILE A 191 0.25 -29.83 -24.26
C ILE A 191 0.48 -29.30 -22.85
N VAL A 192 0.11 -28.05 -22.58
CA VAL A 192 0.36 -27.34 -21.33
C VAL A 192 -0.88 -27.35 -20.46
N GLN A 193 -0.87 -28.21 -19.44
CA GLN A 193 -1.97 -28.48 -18.53
C GLN A 193 -1.45 -28.34 -17.08
N PRO A 194 -1.28 -27.10 -16.59
CA PRO A 194 -0.46 -26.83 -15.42
C PRO A 194 -0.98 -27.52 -14.14
N ASP A 195 -2.30 -27.69 -13.97
CA ASP A 195 -2.89 -28.36 -12.79
C ASP A 195 -2.34 -29.77 -12.52
N VAL A 196 -1.87 -30.49 -13.56
CA VAL A 196 -1.27 -31.82 -13.41
C VAL A 196 0.22 -31.88 -13.76
N GLN A 197 0.82 -30.73 -14.10
CA GLN A 197 2.20 -30.62 -14.58
C GLN A 197 3.08 -29.74 -13.69
N LEU A 198 2.54 -29.13 -12.62
CA LEU A 198 3.29 -28.33 -11.66
C LEU A 198 4.54 -29.07 -11.14
N ARG A 199 5.64 -28.33 -11.01
CA ARG A 199 6.88 -28.84 -10.42
C ARG A 199 6.74 -28.95 -8.90
N THR A 200 7.53 -29.82 -8.28
CA THR A 200 7.59 -29.97 -6.82
C THR A 200 8.95 -29.50 -6.26
N PRO A 201 8.99 -28.65 -5.22
CA PRO A 201 7.85 -27.96 -4.61
C PRO A 201 7.32 -26.84 -5.52
N ALA A 202 6.01 -26.66 -5.55
CA ALA A 202 5.38 -25.49 -6.15
C ALA A 202 5.47 -24.29 -5.18
N PRO A 203 5.56 -23.04 -5.67
CA PRO A 203 5.56 -21.88 -4.79
C PRO A 203 4.16 -21.62 -4.22
N SER A 204 4.08 -20.82 -3.15
CA SER A 204 2.79 -20.38 -2.61
C SER A 204 1.97 -19.65 -3.68
N ALA A 205 0.66 -19.85 -3.68
CA ALA A 205 -0.21 -19.30 -4.71
C ALA A 205 -1.45 -18.61 -4.14
N PHE A 206 -1.74 -17.42 -4.65
CA PHE A 206 -3.03 -16.75 -4.53
C PHE A 206 -3.81 -16.97 -5.83
N ILE A 207 -5.01 -17.54 -5.74
CA ILE A 207 -5.86 -17.90 -6.87
C ILE A 207 -7.17 -17.14 -6.76
N VAL A 208 -7.59 -16.42 -7.81
CA VAL A 208 -8.82 -15.62 -7.78
C VAL A 208 -9.70 -15.85 -9.00
N TYR A 209 -10.97 -16.19 -8.78
CA TYR A 209 -11.96 -16.45 -9.83
C TYR A 209 -13.31 -15.83 -9.46
N SER A 210 -14.18 -15.69 -10.46
CA SER A 210 -15.62 -15.52 -10.22
C SER A 210 -16.36 -16.83 -10.41
N ASN A 211 -17.31 -17.11 -9.52
CA ASN A 211 -18.14 -18.30 -9.54
C ASN A 211 -19.03 -18.35 -10.78
N ASN A 212 -19.46 -17.20 -11.30
CA ASN A 212 -20.38 -17.09 -12.42
C ASN A 212 -19.71 -16.80 -13.77
N ASP A 213 -18.38 -16.87 -13.87
CA ASP A 213 -17.66 -16.63 -15.13
C ASP A 213 -18.08 -17.66 -16.20
N PRO A 214 -18.75 -17.25 -17.29
CA PRO A 214 -19.25 -18.16 -18.32
C PRO A 214 -18.14 -18.62 -19.29
N VAL A 215 -17.01 -17.93 -19.34
CA VAL A 215 -15.89 -18.20 -20.27
C VAL A 215 -14.89 -19.16 -19.62
N VAL A 216 -14.60 -18.93 -18.33
CA VAL A 216 -13.68 -19.74 -17.53
C VAL A 216 -14.42 -20.27 -16.30
N PRO A 217 -15.05 -21.46 -16.40
CA PRO A 217 -15.83 -22.01 -15.30
C PRO A 217 -15.03 -22.19 -14.00
N ILE A 218 -15.68 -22.04 -12.85
CA ILE A 218 -15.02 -22.06 -11.53
C ILE A 218 -14.20 -23.33 -11.24
N VAL A 219 -14.54 -24.45 -11.87
CA VAL A 219 -13.80 -25.72 -11.77
C VAL A 219 -12.30 -25.57 -12.13
N ASN A 220 -11.93 -24.57 -12.94
CA ASN A 220 -10.52 -24.27 -13.21
C ASN A 220 -9.76 -23.83 -11.94
N ALA A 221 -10.40 -23.06 -11.05
CA ALA A 221 -9.82 -22.65 -9.77
C ALA A 221 -9.55 -23.86 -8.88
N TYR A 222 -10.53 -24.76 -8.75
CA TYR A 222 -10.40 -25.97 -7.94
C TYR A 222 -9.31 -26.90 -8.45
N ARG A 223 -9.22 -27.11 -9.77
CA ARG A 223 -8.14 -27.90 -10.39
C ARG A 223 -6.76 -27.32 -10.06
N LEU A 224 -6.63 -26.00 -10.20
CA LEU A 224 -5.36 -25.33 -9.96
C LEU A 224 -4.97 -25.41 -8.48
N ALA A 225 -5.89 -25.10 -7.56
CA ALA A 225 -5.66 -25.17 -6.12
C ALA A 225 -5.29 -26.59 -5.66
N GLU A 226 -5.97 -27.61 -6.19
CA GLU A 226 -5.64 -29.01 -5.93
C GLU A 226 -4.24 -29.34 -6.45
N GLY A 227 -3.90 -28.91 -7.67
CA GLY A 227 -2.58 -29.11 -8.28
C GLY A 227 -1.44 -28.52 -7.45
N PHE A 228 -1.58 -27.26 -7.01
CA PHE A 228 -0.60 -26.60 -6.13
C PHE A 228 -0.47 -27.31 -4.78
N THR A 229 -1.60 -27.63 -4.14
CA THR A 229 -1.64 -28.33 -2.84
C THR A 229 -0.92 -29.68 -2.92
N LYS A 230 -1.19 -30.47 -3.96
CA LYS A 230 -0.53 -31.77 -4.19
C LYS A 230 0.98 -31.65 -4.40
N ASN A 231 1.45 -30.50 -4.87
CA ASN A 231 2.86 -30.21 -5.09
C ASN A 231 3.50 -29.42 -3.92
N GLY A 232 2.87 -29.44 -2.75
CA GLY A 232 3.44 -28.95 -1.49
C GLY A 232 3.39 -27.44 -1.29
N ALA A 233 2.60 -26.71 -2.09
CA ALA A 233 2.42 -25.26 -1.92
C ALA A 233 1.35 -24.93 -0.87
N SER A 234 1.51 -23.78 -0.21
CA SER A 234 0.41 -23.11 0.48
C SER A 234 -0.46 -22.39 -0.55
N VAL A 235 -1.77 -22.63 -0.52
CA VAL A 235 -2.71 -22.07 -1.49
C VAL A 235 -3.78 -21.26 -0.78
N GLU A 236 -3.95 -20.01 -1.21
CA GLU A 236 -5.09 -19.18 -0.87
C GLU A 236 -5.95 -19.00 -2.12
N MET A 237 -7.23 -19.35 -2.03
CA MET A 237 -8.16 -19.32 -3.17
C MET A 237 -9.39 -18.51 -2.81
N HIS A 238 -9.67 -17.49 -3.63
CA HIS A 238 -10.83 -16.63 -3.50
C HIS A 238 -11.77 -16.78 -4.68
N VAL A 239 -13.05 -17.00 -4.36
CA VAL A 239 -14.11 -17.19 -5.34
C VAL A 239 -15.18 -16.14 -5.08
N PHE A 240 -15.25 -15.14 -5.95
CA PHE A 240 -16.28 -14.11 -5.88
C PHE A 240 -17.60 -14.62 -6.45
N SER A 241 -18.73 -14.17 -5.91
CA SER A 241 -20.04 -14.60 -6.41
C SER A 241 -20.35 -14.07 -7.81
N ASP A 242 -19.85 -12.88 -8.15
CA ASP A 242 -20.13 -12.19 -9.40
C ASP A 242 -18.93 -11.36 -9.91
N ALA A 243 -18.64 -11.49 -11.21
CA ALA A 243 -17.73 -10.66 -11.99
C ALA A 243 -17.94 -10.92 -13.50
N PRO A 244 -17.71 -9.94 -14.38
CA PRO A 244 -17.52 -10.21 -15.79
C PRO A 244 -16.23 -11.03 -16.02
N HIS A 245 -16.18 -11.81 -17.10
CA HIS A 245 -14.92 -12.38 -17.55
C HIS A 245 -13.93 -11.25 -17.89
N GLY A 246 -12.66 -11.41 -17.50
CA GLY A 246 -11.65 -10.38 -17.71
C GLY A 246 -11.69 -9.25 -16.67
N PHE A 247 -12.20 -9.47 -15.47
CA PHE A 247 -12.18 -8.46 -14.41
C PHE A 247 -10.75 -8.08 -13.99
N ALA A 248 -10.44 -6.80 -13.86
CA ALA A 248 -9.14 -6.30 -13.39
C ALA A 248 -9.32 -5.26 -12.28
N LEU A 249 -8.30 -4.45 -11.99
CA LEU A 249 -8.35 -3.43 -10.92
C LEU A 249 -9.41 -2.33 -11.14
N ASP A 250 -9.81 -2.11 -12.38
CA ASP A 250 -10.80 -1.11 -12.81
C ASP A 250 -12.21 -1.69 -12.98
N SER A 251 -12.45 -2.92 -12.49
CA SER A 251 -13.77 -3.52 -12.51
C SER A 251 -14.78 -2.67 -11.73
N ASP A 252 -16.05 -2.76 -12.12
CA ASP A 252 -17.12 -1.99 -11.49
C ASP A 252 -17.06 -2.12 -9.97
N LYS A 253 -16.99 -0.98 -9.28
CA LYS A 253 -16.77 -0.91 -7.83
C LYS A 253 -17.90 -1.58 -7.06
N ASP A 254 -19.09 -1.66 -7.65
CA ASP A 254 -20.27 -2.28 -7.05
C ASP A 254 -20.28 -3.82 -7.16
N LEU A 255 -19.37 -4.41 -7.95
CA LEU A 255 -19.23 -5.86 -8.04
C LEU A 255 -18.34 -6.40 -6.92
N PRO A 256 -18.66 -7.57 -6.32
CA PRO A 256 -17.85 -8.17 -5.25
C PRO A 256 -16.37 -8.32 -5.62
N VAL A 257 -16.10 -8.57 -6.91
CA VAL A 257 -14.76 -8.77 -7.45
C VAL A 257 -13.85 -7.55 -7.35
N SER A 258 -14.39 -6.32 -7.26
CA SER A 258 -13.58 -5.09 -7.13
C SER A 258 -12.65 -5.10 -5.91
N ARG A 259 -12.92 -6.00 -4.96
CA ARG A 259 -12.23 -6.19 -3.69
C ARG A 259 -11.01 -7.10 -3.78
N TRP A 260 -10.72 -7.78 -4.88
CA TRP A 260 -9.56 -8.70 -4.92
C TRP A 260 -8.17 -8.07 -4.72
N PRO A 261 -7.87 -6.81 -5.11
CA PRO A 261 -6.60 -6.15 -4.76
C PRO A 261 -6.51 -5.92 -3.26
N LEU A 262 -7.70 -5.90 -2.68
CA LEU A 262 -8.00 -5.67 -1.32
C LEU A 262 -8.40 -7.03 -0.66
N LEU A 263 -7.60 -8.09 -0.73
CA LEU A 263 -7.79 -9.29 0.13
C LEU A 263 -6.49 -9.71 0.88
N SER A 264 -5.51 -8.82 0.86
CA SER A 264 -4.22 -8.79 1.55
C SER A 264 -4.21 -8.20 2.99
N ILE A 265 -5.37 -8.00 3.65
CA ILE A 265 -5.47 -7.59 5.08
C ILE A 265 -4.69 -8.54 6.02
N ARG A 266 -4.13 -7.98 7.11
CA ARG A 266 -3.12 -8.63 7.95
C ARG A 266 -3.54 -8.78 9.43
N PRO A 267 -3.59 -10.01 9.99
CA PRO A 267 -3.64 -10.22 11.44
C PRO A 267 -2.42 -9.64 12.16
N PHE A 268 -2.56 -9.21 13.42
CA PHE A 268 -1.46 -8.56 14.18
C PHE A 268 -0.18 -9.42 14.25
N ASN A 269 -0.32 -10.73 14.47
CA ASN A 269 0.81 -11.66 14.52
C ASN A 269 1.53 -11.86 13.18
N THR A 270 0.96 -11.36 12.08
CA THR A 270 1.58 -11.36 10.74
C THR A 270 2.22 -10.02 10.38
N LEU A 271 2.09 -8.99 11.22
CA LEU A 271 2.79 -7.71 11.03
C LEU A 271 4.29 -7.90 11.21
N GLU A 272 5.07 -7.07 10.52
CA GLU A 272 6.52 -7.01 10.71
C GLU A 272 6.88 -6.60 12.15
N ASP A 273 8.08 -6.97 12.59
CA ASP A 273 8.54 -6.79 13.97
C ASP A 273 8.47 -5.32 14.41
N GLU A 274 8.91 -4.40 13.54
CA GLU A 274 8.89 -2.96 13.75
C GLU A 274 7.46 -2.42 13.95
N ASN A 275 6.51 -2.96 13.19
CA ASN A 275 5.09 -2.59 13.31
C ASN A 275 4.46 -3.19 14.57
N ARG A 276 4.88 -4.37 15.03
CA ARG A 276 4.40 -4.94 16.31
C ARG A 276 4.91 -4.15 17.51
N GLU A 277 6.11 -3.59 17.45
CA GLU A 277 6.67 -2.75 18.53
C GLU A 277 5.88 -1.46 18.79
N LEU A 278 5.13 -0.98 17.79
CA LEU A 278 4.23 0.17 17.93
C LEU A 278 3.04 -0.10 18.87
N PHE A 279 2.66 -1.39 19.01
CA PHE A 279 1.49 -1.85 19.77
C PHE A 279 1.91 -2.81 20.88
N LYS A 280 2.63 -2.30 21.88
CA LYS A 280 3.22 -3.06 23.00
C LYS A 280 2.24 -3.93 23.81
N GLN A 281 0.93 -3.75 23.65
CA GLN A 281 -0.13 -4.50 24.34
C GLN A 281 -0.93 -5.42 23.42
N GLY A 282 -0.53 -5.59 22.15
CA GLY A 282 -1.30 -6.40 21.21
C GLY A 282 -1.28 -7.89 21.51
N THR A 283 -2.41 -8.55 21.29
CA THR A 283 -2.61 -10.00 21.43
C THR A 283 -3.01 -10.63 20.10
N ASP A 284 -3.10 -11.96 20.05
CA ASP A 284 -3.53 -12.69 18.84
C ASP A 284 -4.98 -12.38 18.40
N ASP A 285 -5.77 -11.74 19.27
CA ASP A 285 -7.14 -11.32 18.99
C ASP A 285 -7.22 -9.90 18.38
N ASP A 286 -6.10 -9.19 18.27
CA ASP A 286 -6.04 -7.85 17.72
C ASP A 286 -5.75 -7.84 16.22
N PHE A 287 -6.22 -6.78 15.56
CA PHE A 287 -6.03 -6.55 14.13
C PHE A 287 -5.52 -5.14 13.88
N ALA A 288 -4.81 -4.98 12.76
CA ALA A 288 -4.54 -3.67 12.18
C ALA A 288 -5.34 -3.53 10.89
N VAL A 289 -6.24 -2.54 10.86
CA VAL A 289 -7.02 -2.17 9.68
C VAL A 289 -6.35 -0.98 9.01
N VAL A 290 -6.18 -1.05 7.69
CA VAL A 290 -5.68 0.05 6.86
C VAL A 290 -6.80 0.49 5.94
N THR A 291 -6.93 1.80 5.75
CA THR A 291 -7.89 2.40 4.82
C THR A 291 -7.13 3.28 3.83
N GLU A 292 -7.69 3.46 2.62
CA GLU A 292 -7.10 4.34 1.59
C GLU A 292 -6.99 5.79 2.09
N GLN A 293 -8.03 6.24 2.80
CA GLN A 293 -8.07 7.53 3.47
C GLN A 293 -8.58 7.33 4.89
N THR A 294 -8.13 8.16 5.81
CA THR A 294 -8.61 8.11 7.20
C THR A 294 -8.83 9.48 7.78
N ILE A 295 -9.88 9.60 8.59
CA ILE A 295 -10.10 10.76 9.45
C ILE A 295 -9.40 10.61 10.80
N PHE A 296 -8.87 9.43 11.16
CA PHE A 296 -8.16 9.21 12.43
C PHE A 296 -6.79 9.88 12.39
N HIS A 297 -6.49 10.69 13.39
CA HIS A 297 -5.16 11.22 13.64
C HIS A 297 -4.30 10.11 14.27
N PRO A 298 -3.22 9.67 13.60
CA PRO A 298 -2.28 8.73 14.19
C PRO A 298 -1.50 9.43 15.31
N GLN A 299 -1.08 8.67 16.33
CA GLN A 299 -0.30 9.24 17.42
C GLN A 299 1.03 9.79 16.89
N GLY A 300 1.27 11.08 17.15
CA GLY A 300 2.45 11.80 16.69
C GLY A 300 2.53 13.19 17.32
N GLY A 301 3.70 13.84 17.27
CA GLY A 301 3.86 15.21 17.78
C GLY A 301 3.51 15.39 19.27
N GLY A 302 3.62 14.33 20.07
CA GLY A 302 3.22 14.34 21.49
C GLY A 302 1.70 14.22 21.74
N GLN A 303 0.87 14.15 20.70
CA GLN A 303 -0.57 13.97 20.80
C GLN A 303 -0.95 12.48 20.83
N PRO A 304 -1.92 12.06 21.67
CA PRO A 304 -2.54 10.74 21.55
C PRO A 304 -3.20 10.53 20.18
N SER A 305 -3.29 9.27 19.73
CA SER A 305 -4.10 8.94 18.55
C SER A 305 -5.59 9.08 18.85
N ASP A 306 -6.39 9.26 17.82
CA ASP A 306 -7.82 9.04 17.96
C ASP A 306 -8.17 7.58 18.24
N ILE A 307 -9.36 7.43 18.80
CA ILE A 307 -10.06 6.16 18.94
C ILE A 307 -11.43 6.30 18.31
N GLY A 308 -12.11 5.18 18.10
CA GLY A 308 -13.41 5.22 17.47
C GLY A 308 -13.85 3.87 16.96
N LYS A 309 -14.68 3.88 15.93
CA LYS A 309 -15.25 2.69 15.33
C LYS A 309 -15.16 2.75 13.82
N MET A 310 -15.13 1.57 13.23
CA MET A 310 -15.36 1.37 11.82
C MET A 310 -16.52 0.38 11.69
N GLY A 311 -17.37 0.56 10.69
CA GLY A 311 -18.43 -0.38 10.38
C GLY A 311 -18.69 -0.45 8.89
N ASP A 312 -19.18 -1.58 8.41
CA ASP A 312 -19.57 -1.76 7.01
C ASP A 312 -21.08 -2.01 6.88
N ALA A 313 -21.56 -2.13 5.65
CA ALA A 313 -22.97 -2.45 5.38
C ALA A 313 -23.35 -3.91 5.74
N SER A 314 -22.38 -4.80 5.96
CA SER A 314 -22.60 -6.21 6.32
C SER A 314 -22.90 -6.40 7.82
N GLY A 315 -22.70 -5.34 8.61
CA GLY A 315 -22.80 -5.33 10.07
C GLY A 315 -21.53 -5.80 10.76
N ALA A 316 -20.39 -5.87 10.06
CA ALA A 316 -19.09 -5.97 10.71
C ALA A 316 -18.78 -4.65 11.42
N SER A 317 -18.24 -4.74 12.63
CA SER A 317 -17.94 -3.59 13.49
C SER A 317 -16.57 -3.80 14.11
N PHE A 318 -15.73 -2.78 14.03
CA PHE A 318 -14.36 -2.78 14.53
C PHE A 318 -14.15 -1.59 15.43
N THR A 319 -13.76 -1.85 16.69
CA THR A 319 -13.36 -0.79 17.62
C THR A 319 -11.89 -0.48 17.41
N VAL A 320 -11.60 0.75 16.99
CA VAL A 320 -10.23 1.28 16.88
C VAL A 320 -9.78 1.76 18.26
N ALA A 321 -8.82 1.05 18.85
CA ALA A 321 -8.24 1.38 20.15
C ALA A 321 -7.06 2.36 20.04
N SER A 322 -6.36 2.38 18.91
CA SER A 322 -5.32 3.37 18.62
C SER A 322 -4.99 3.43 17.13
N ALA A 323 -4.39 4.54 16.69
CA ALA A 323 -3.85 4.69 15.34
C ALA A 323 -2.35 5.05 15.37
N ARG A 324 -1.57 4.51 14.43
CA ARG A 324 -0.13 4.77 14.28
C ARG A 324 0.25 4.91 12.82
N MET A 325 1.30 5.67 12.53
CA MET A 325 1.97 5.57 11.23
C MET A 325 2.62 4.20 11.11
N ASP A 326 2.51 3.54 9.95
CA ASP A 326 3.26 2.32 9.65
C ASP A 326 4.78 2.64 9.68
N ALA A 327 5.56 1.84 10.41
CA ALA A 327 6.99 2.05 10.59
C ALA A 327 7.82 1.67 9.35
N ILE A 328 7.21 0.99 8.38
CA ILE A 328 7.86 0.40 7.21
C ILE A 328 7.30 1.01 5.93
N ARG A 329 6.00 1.27 5.88
CA ARG A 329 5.33 1.84 4.70
C ARG A 329 5.00 3.31 4.95
N ASP A 330 5.71 4.17 4.25
CA ASP A 330 5.52 5.61 4.37
C ASP A 330 4.10 6.03 3.96
N GLY A 331 3.56 7.03 4.65
CA GLY A 331 2.21 7.57 4.41
C GLY A 331 1.03 6.68 4.82
N GLN A 332 1.25 5.49 5.39
CA GLN A 332 0.17 4.58 5.79
C GLN A 332 -0.19 4.72 7.29
N VAL A 333 -1.50 4.68 7.59
CA VAL A 333 -2.01 4.66 8.98
C VAL A 333 -2.57 3.27 9.32
N LEU A 334 -2.06 2.71 10.42
CA LEU A 334 -2.51 1.46 11.03
C LEU A 334 -3.56 1.76 12.10
N HIS A 335 -4.79 1.28 11.91
CA HIS A 335 -5.87 1.36 12.89
C HIS A 335 -5.92 0.06 13.70
N PHE A 336 -5.40 0.11 14.91
CA PHE A 336 -5.24 -1.05 15.76
C PHE A 336 -6.43 -1.21 16.70
N GLY A 337 -6.94 -2.43 16.82
CA GLY A 337 -8.11 -2.71 17.65
C GLY A 337 -8.72 -4.08 17.41
N LYS A 338 -10.01 -4.22 17.74
CA LYS A 338 -10.72 -5.52 17.74
C LYS A 338 -12.06 -5.45 17.02
N PHE A 339 -12.42 -6.56 16.38
CA PHE A 339 -13.78 -6.75 15.88
C PHE A 339 -14.73 -7.04 17.04
N GLU A 340 -15.93 -6.46 17.01
CA GLU A 340 -16.97 -6.63 18.04
C GLU A 340 -17.73 -7.96 17.88
N SER A 341 -17.53 -8.68 16.76
CA SER A 341 -18.12 -9.99 16.48
C SER A 341 -17.20 -10.82 15.59
N ASP A 342 -17.59 -12.06 15.28
CA ASP A 342 -16.86 -12.92 14.33
C ASP A 342 -16.89 -12.37 12.89
N LYS A 343 -17.78 -11.41 12.58
CA LYS A 343 -17.79 -10.72 11.30
C LYS A 343 -16.64 -9.73 11.25
N LYS A 344 -15.77 -9.92 10.25
CA LYS A 344 -14.63 -9.06 9.98
C LYS A 344 -14.85 -8.31 8.67
N PHE A 345 -14.21 -7.15 8.53
CA PHE A 345 -14.04 -6.55 7.22
C PHE A 345 -13.26 -7.52 6.36
N SER A 346 -13.63 -7.61 5.10
CA SER A 346 -12.68 -8.06 4.09
C SER A 346 -12.18 -6.82 3.39
N GLU A 347 -10.99 -6.88 2.83
CA GLU A 347 -10.43 -5.69 2.24
C GLU A 347 -11.33 -5.27 1.03
N GLY A 348 -11.45 -3.96 0.81
CA GLY A 348 -12.38 -3.39 -0.17
C GLY A 348 -13.81 -3.23 0.29
N ASP A 349 -14.12 -3.60 1.54
CA ASP A 349 -15.31 -3.06 2.17
C ASP A 349 -15.23 -1.54 2.24
N MET A 350 -16.28 -0.87 1.78
CA MET A 350 -16.54 0.51 2.13
C MET A 350 -16.87 0.54 3.63
N VAL A 351 -15.94 1.07 4.41
CA VAL A 351 -16.11 1.24 5.85
C VAL A 351 -16.51 2.68 6.15
N THR A 352 -17.58 2.83 6.94
CA THR A 352 -17.88 4.09 7.60
C THR A 352 -17.00 4.18 8.84
N THR A 353 -16.18 5.22 8.90
CA THR A 353 -15.32 5.51 10.06
C THR A 353 -15.96 6.57 10.93
N GLU A 354 -15.99 6.34 12.24
CA GLU A 354 -16.43 7.29 13.24
C GLU A 354 -15.34 7.45 14.29
N ILE A 355 -14.90 8.67 14.54
CA ILE A 355 -13.99 8.99 15.64
C ILE A 355 -14.79 9.36 16.88
N ASP A 356 -14.25 9.07 18.05
CA ASP A 356 -14.73 9.62 19.32
C ASP A 356 -14.47 11.14 19.31
N ILE A 357 -15.51 11.91 18.98
CA ILE A 357 -15.41 13.36 18.81
C ILE A 357 -15.06 14.07 20.12
N GLU A 358 -15.52 13.55 21.26
CA GLU A 358 -15.19 14.13 22.57
C GLU A 358 -13.70 14.00 22.85
N LYS A 359 -13.12 12.83 22.59
CA LYS A 359 -11.68 12.63 22.72
C LYS A 359 -10.87 13.40 21.69
N ARG A 360 -11.30 13.46 20.42
CA ARG A 360 -10.66 14.28 19.39
C ARG A 360 -10.56 15.73 19.85
N LEU A 361 -11.69 16.30 20.30
CA LEU A 361 -11.73 17.68 20.77
C LEU A 361 -10.88 17.86 22.01
N LEU A 362 -10.92 16.92 22.97
CA LEU A 362 -10.05 16.94 24.14
C LEU A 362 -8.56 16.99 23.75
N TYR A 363 -8.13 16.13 22.81
CA TYR A 363 -6.74 16.09 22.35
C TYR A 363 -6.35 17.35 21.60
N SER A 364 -7.21 17.89 20.74
CA SER A 364 -7.00 19.19 20.10
C SER A 364 -6.85 20.33 21.11
N ARG A 365 -7.65 20.33 22.19
CA ARG A 365 -7.54 21.32 23.27
C ARG A 365 -6.21 21.21 23.99
N TYR A 366 -5.80 20.00 24.37
CA TYR A 366 -4.50 19.77 25.00
C TYR A 366 -3.33 20.16 24.12
N HIS A 367 -3.42 19.89 22.81
CA HIS A 367 -2.39 20.23 21.85
C HIS A 367 -2.28 21.76 21.69
N THR A 368 -3.37 22.46 21.38
CA THR A 368 -3.36 23.92 21.28
C THR A 368 -2.92 24.57 22.60
N ALA A 369 -3.37 24.08 23.76
CA ALA A 369 -2.91 24.57 25.06
C ALA A 369 -1.40 24.40 25.27
N GLY A 370 -0.81 23.33 24.70
CA GLY A 370 0.63 23.13 24.68
C GLY A 370 1.36 24.22 23.91
N HIS A 371 0.86 24.61 22.73
CA HIS A 371 1.41 25.72 21.93
C HIS A 371 1.19 27.08 22.60
N VAL A 372 0.05 27.29 23.25
CA VAL A 372 -0.20 28.51 24.06
C VAL A 372 0.80 28.60 25.20
N LEU A 373 1.04 27.49 25.92
CA LEU A 373 2.05 27.41 26.98
C LEU A 373 3.45 27.66 26.43
N GLY A 374 3.85 26.96 25.36
CA GLY A 374 5.13 27.15 24.67
C GLY A 374 5.36 28.61 24.31
N SER A 375 4.35 29.24 23.69
CA SER A 375 4.37 30.65 23.32
C SER A 375 4.51 31.58 24.53
N ALA A 376 3.79 31.30 25.62
CA ALA A 376 3.88 32.09 26.85
C ALA A 376 5.27 32.00 27.50
N VAL A 377 5.87 30.80 27.52
CA VAL A 377 7.23 30.58 28.05
C VAL A 377 8.26 31.29 27.16
N ASN A 378 8.19 31.10 25.83
CA ASN A 378 9.05 31.77 24.86
C ASN A 378 9.00 33.29 25.02
N HIS A 379 7.79 33.87 25.05
CA HIS A 379 7.59 35.32 25.20
C HIS A 379 8.24 35.88 26.46
N LEU A 380 8.21 35.14 27.57
CA LEU A 380 8.72 35.61 28.84
C LEU A 380 10.23 35.38 29.01
N LEU A 381 10.75 34.27 28.47
CA LEU A 381 12.01 33.68 28.92
C LEU A 381 13.09 33.48 27.86
N LYS A 382 12.77 33.54 26.56
CA LYS A 382 13.74 33.24 25.50
C LYS A 382 15.05 34.04 25.61
N ASP A 383 14.95 35.30 26.02
CA ASP A 383 16.10 36.21 26.17
C ASP A 383 16.62 36.30 27.62
N LYS A 384 16.02 35.55 28.56
CA LYS A 384 16.33 35.63 30.01
C LYS A 384 16.93 34.35 30.56
N VAL A 385 16.83 33.25 29.84
CA VAL A 385 17.39 31.96 30.23
C VAL A 385 18.50 31.62 29.24
N GLU A 386 19.70 31.38 29.76
CA GLU A 386 20.86 31.05 28.93
C GLU A 386 20.64 29.70 28.21
N GLY A 387 20.91 29.68 26.90
CA GLY A 387 20.74 28.50 26.06
C GLY A 387 19.28 28.03 25.95
N PHE A 388 18.32 28.94 26.08
CA PHE A 388 16.90 28.61 26.01
C PHE A 388 16.50 28.13 24.61
N GLU A 389 15.84 26.97 24.57
CA GLU A 389 15.29 26.39 23.36
C GLU A 389 14.06 25.55 23.75
N GLU A 390 13.01 25.58 22.95
CA GLU A 390 11.89 24.67 23.11
C GLU A 390 12.24 23.31 22.48
N LEU A 391 12.03 22.23 23.22
CA LEU A 391 12.47 20.89 22.81
C LEU A 391 11.29 20.04 22.34
N LYS A 392 10.69 19.28 23.26
CA LYS A 392 9.61 18.34 22.95
C LYS A 392 8.45 18.55 23.87
N ALA A 393 7.26 18.22 23.40
CA ALA A 393 6.05 18.27 24.19
C ALA A 393 5.36 16.91 24.27
N SER A 394 4.58 16.73 25.34
CA SER A 394 3.59 15.68 25.50
C SER A 394 2.27 16.37 25.74
N HIS A 395 1.25 16.00 24.98
CA HIS A 395 -0.11 16.53 25.07
C HIS A 395 -1.10 15.45 25.55
N PHE A 396 -0.59 14.35 26.11
CA PHE A 396 -1.38 13.35 26.82
C PHE A 396 -2.00 13.98 28.08
N PRO A 397 -3.32 13.83 28.33
CA PRO A 397 -4.00 14.49 29.45
C PRO A 397 -3.39 14.22 30.84
N ASP A 398 -2.83 13.03 31.05
CA ASP A 398 -2.22 12.59 32.31
C ASP A 398 -0.75 13.00 32.46
N SER A 399 -0.08 13.39 31.37
CA SER A 399 1.34 13.77 31.37
C SER A 399 1.67 15.04 30.58
N ALA A 400 0.68 15.90 30.38
CA ALA A 400 0.77 17.12 29.59
C ALA A 400 1.91 18.04 30.06
N SER A 401 2.87 18.32 29.17
CA SER A 401 4.04 19.15 29.46
C SER A 401 4.84 19.56 28.23
N CYS A 402 5.47 20.73 28.29
CA CYS A 402 6.48 21.19 27.34
C CYS A 402 7.87 21.15 28.01
N GLU A 403 8.87 20.63 27.30
CA GLU A 403 10.27 20.54 27.73
C GLU A 403 11.09 21.65 27.04
N PHE A 404 11.92 22.33 27.82
CA PHE A 404 12.78 23.42 27.37
C PHE A 404 14.22 23.15 27.80
N GLN A 405 15.17 23.54 26.96
CA GLN A 405 16.56 23.69 27.34
C GLN A 405 16.70 24.92 28.25
N GLY A 406 17.52 24.81 29.30
CA GLY A 406 17.69 25.85 30.30
C GLY A 406 16.87 25.63 31.59
N LEU A 407 17.25 26.35 32.65
CA LEU A 407 16.71 26.18 34.00
C LEU A 407 15.70 27.27 34.37
N ILE A 408 14.42 26.98 34.15
CA ILE A 408 13.29 27.87 34.48
C ILE A 408 13.03 27.83 35.98
N GLU A 409 13.33 28.92 36.67
CA GLU A 409 13.09 29.08 38.10
C GLU A 409 11.59 29.01 38.47
N GLY A 410 11.28 28.56 39.69
CA GLY A 410 9.91 28.38 40.16
C GLY A 410 9.09 29.68 40.22
N LYS A 411 9.77 30.83 40.37
CA LYS A 411 9.16 32.16 40.36
C LYS A 411 8.42 32.49 39.06
N TRP A 412 8.75 31.81 37.97
CA TRP A 412 8.13 32.01 36.66
C TRP A 412 6.80 31.29 36.50
N LYS A 413 6.43 30.39 37.42
CA LYS A 413 5.17 29.65 37.32
C LYS A 413 3.96 30.58 37.22
N ASP A 414 3.84 31.56 38.10
CA ASP A 414 2.68 32.45 38.13
C ASP A 414 2.69 33.49 36.99
N PRO A 415 3.84 34.08 36.60
CA PRO A 415 3.93 34.86 35.35
C PRO A 415 3.56 34.07 34.09
N ILE A 416 4.01 32.81 33.97
CA ILE A 416 3.64 31.95 32.83
C ILE A 416 2.13 31.68 32.84
N GLN A 417 1.55 31.38 34.00
CA GLN A 417 0.09 31.22 34.13
C GLN A 417 -0.65 32.48 33.66
N ALA A 418 -0.28 33.66 34.16
CA ALA A 418 -0.92 34.91 33.78
C ALA A 418 -0.84 35.15 32.26
N LYS A 419 0.29 34.79 31.63
CA LYS A 419 0.45 34.95 30.17
C LYS A 419 -0.36 33.93 29.37
N VAL A 420 -0.47 32.69 29.86
CA VAL A 420 -1.38 31.68 29.29
C VAL A 420 -2.83 32.17 29.37
N ASP A 421 -3.25 32.69 30.51
CA ASP A 421 -4.61 33.21 30.70
C ASP A 421 -4.89 34.40 29.77
N GLU A 422 -3.92 35.29 29.58
CA GLU A 422 -3.99 36.41 28.63
C GLU A 422 -4.20 35.91 27.18
N PHE A 423 -3.40 34.95 26.72
CA PHE A 423 -3.51 34.39 25.38
C PHE A 423 -4.84 33.65 25.15
N ILE A 424 -5.33 32.92 26.16
CA ILE A 424 -6.65 32.27 26.10
C ILE A 424 -7.76 33.32 26.04
N ALA A 425 -7.72 34.34 26.90
CA ALA A 425 -8.72 35.40 26.94
C ALA A 425 -8.78 36.23 25.65
N ALA A 426 -7.67 36.32 24.92
CA ALA A 426 -7.56 37.05 23.66
C ALA A 426 -8.26 36.35 22.47
N LYS A 427 -8.67 35.07 22.59
CA LYS A 427 -9.37 34.31 21.53
C LYS A 427 -8.61 34.32 20.20
N MET A 428 -7.31 34.14 20.27
CA MET A 428 -6.41 34.27 19.13
C MET A 428 -6.73 33.18 18.11
N PRO A 429 -6.93 33.52 16.82
CA PRO A 429 -7.13 32.54 15.76
C PRO A 429 -5.97 31.56 15.66
N VAL A 430 -6.28 30.29 15.40
CA VAL A 430 -5.33 29.23 15.12
C VAL A 430 -5.47 28.87 13.64
N GLU A 431 -4.50 29.30 12.84
CA GLU A 431 -4.51 29.16 11.39
C GLU A 431 -3.59 28.04 10.95
N ILE A 432 -4.03 27.29 9.92
CA ILE A 432 -3.25 26.23 9.30
C ILE A 432 -2.74 26.75 7.96
N GLU A 433 -1.42 26.69 7.78
CA GLU A 433 -0.73 27.03 6.56
C GLU A 433 0.15 25.87 6.09
N PHE A 434 0.60 25.98 4.84
CA PHE A 434 1.49 24.99 4.23
C PHE A 434 2.70 25.71 3.66
N TRP A 435 3.88 25.45 4.23
CA TRP A 435 5.12 26.18 3.95
C TRP A 435 6.17 25.28 3.31
N ASP A 436 6.93 25.83 2.37
CA ASP A 436 8.21 25.28 1.94
C ASP A 436 9.38 25.99 2.66
N GLU A 437 10.62 25.58 2.37
CA GLU A 437 11.82 26.21 2.96
C GLU A 437 11.95 27.71 2.65
N GLU A 438 11.40 28.17 1.52
CA GLU A 438 11.39 29.58 1.16
C GLU A 438 10.40 30.37 2.01
N ASP A 439 9.23 29.79 2.28
CA ASP A 439 8.25 30.35 3.21
C ASP A 439 8.85 30.49 4.62
N PHE A 440 9.55 29.47 5.14
CA PHE A 440 10.26 29.58 6.43
C PHE A 440 11.29 30.72 6.45
N ARG A 441 12.06 30.86 5.36
CA ARG A 441 13.07 31.93 5.22
C ARG A 441 12.46 33.32 5.15
N LYS A 442 11.38 33.47 4.39
CA LYS A 442 10.65 34.75 4.28
C LYS A 442 10.09 35.21 5.63
N ASN A 443 9.74 34.26 6.50
CA ASN A 443 9.23 34.54 7.84
C ASN A 443 10.34 34.61 8.91
N GLY A 444 11.63 34.42 8.57
CA GLY A 444 12.75 34.43 9.52
C GLY A 444 12.73 33.26 10.51
N LEU A 445 12.12 32.14 10.11
CA LEU A 445 11.92 30.94 10.92
C LEU A 445 12.69 29.74 10.34
N GLU A 446 13.82 29.99 9.68
CA GLU A 446 14.64 28.93 9.05
C GLU A 446 15.07 27.87 10.07
N HIS A 447 15.29 28.27 11.32
CA HIS A 447 15.66 27.39 12.43
C HIS A 447 14.56 26.40 12.82
N LEU A 448 13.31 26.65 12.41
CA LEU A 448 12.17 25.74 12.61
C LEU A 448 11.87 24.88 11.39
N THR A 449 12.66 24.96 10.32
CA THR A 449 12.45 24.16 9.11
C THR A 449 12.55 22.66 9.47
N PRO A 450 11.49 21.86 9.29
CA PRO A 450 11.53 20.44 9.62
C PRO A 450 12.41 19.64 8.67
N ASP A 451 12.72 18.41 9.03
CA ASP A 451 13.39 17.48 8.11
C ASP A 451 12.52 17.27 6.86
N PRO A 452 13.04 17.48 5.63
CA PRO A 452 12.33 17.21 4.39
C PRO A 452 11.78 15.78 4.28
N SER A 453 12.32 14.81 5.03
CA SER A 453 11.79 13.45 5.06
C SER A 453 10.41 13.33 5.72
N PHE A 454 9.91 14.38 6.40
CA PHE A 454 8.59 14.35 7.04
C PHE A 454 7.42 14.61 6.09
N VAL A 455 7.68 14.99 4.84
CA VAL A 455 6.67 15.20 3.81
C VAL A 455 7.12 14.56 2.50
N ALA A 456 6.19 14.24 1.60
CA ALA A 456 6.58 13.67 0.31
C ALA A 456 7.34 14.72 -0.54
N PRO A 457 8.23 14.30 -1.46
CA PRO A 457 8.96 15.24 -2.31
C PRO A 457 8.02 16.19 -3.07
N GLY A 458 8.22 17.49 -2.87
CA GLY A 458 7.39 18.53 -3.48
C GLY A 458 6.15 18.93 -2.67
N GLU A 459 5.89 18.27 -1.55
CA GLU A 459 4.87 18.71 -0.59
C GLU A 459 5.41 19.77 0.37
N LYS A 460 4.49 20.54 0.94
CA LYS A 460 4.77 21.59 1.91
C LYS A 460 4.53 21.09 3.33
N PHE A 461 5.30 21.60 4.29
CA PHE A 461 5.11 21.32 5.70
C PHE A 461 3.84 21.98 6.21
N ARG A 462 3.06 21.22 6.99
CA ARG A 462 1.93 21.79 7.73
C ARG A 462 2.45 22.66 8.87
N VAL A 463 2.04 23.92 8.86
CA VAL A 463 2.39 24.93 9.85
C VAL A 463 1.14 25.39 10.56
N VAL A 464 1.24 25.55 11.87
CA VAL A 464 0.17 26.07 12.72
C VAL A 464 0.61 27.40 13.30
N ARG A 465 -0.17 28.44 13.01
CA ARG A 465 0.07 29.82 13.46
C ARG A 465 -1.01 30.19 14.47
N ILE A 466 -0.59 30.53 15.69
CA ILE A 466 -1.48 31.23 16.63
C ILE A 466 -1.30 32.73 16.36
N VAL A 467 -2.30 33.38 15.78
CA VAL A 467 -2.20 34.76 15.30
C VAL A 467 -1.91 35.71 16.46
N GLY A 468 -0.75 36.36 16.43
CA GLY A 468 -0.26 37.23 17.50
C GLY A 468 0.62 36.54 18.55
N ALA A 469 0.92 35.25 18.36
CA ALA A 469 1.86 34.46 19.17
C ALA A 469 2.86 33.74 18.24
N GLU A 470 3.31 32.54 18.63
CA GLU A 470 4.34 31.78 17.90
C GLU A 470 3.75 30.93 16.75
N VAL A 471 4.65 30.50 15.86
CA VAL A 471 4.37 29.64 14.70
C VAL A 471 5.11 28.32 14.88
N TYR A 472 4.44 27.20 14.61
CA TYR A 472 5.00 25.87 14.80
C TYR A 472 4.79 24.97 13.57
N PRO A 473 5.83 24.28 13.06
CA PRO A 473 5.62 23.14 12.18
C PRO A 473 4.96 22.01 12.98
N CYS A 474 3.72 21.67 12.64
CA CYS A 474 2.92 20.77 13.47
C CYS A 474 1.95 19.93 12.64
N GLY A 475 1.96 18.62 12.85
CA GLY A 475 0.99 17.68 12.27
C GLY A 475 -0.24 17.40 13.14
N GLY A 476 -0.29 17.94 14.37
CA GLY A 476 -1.35 17.70 15.35
C GLY A 476 -2.70 18.32 15.00
N THR A 477 -3.75 17.92 15.72
CA THR A 477 -5.08 18.52 15.62
C THR A 477 -5.20 19.70 16.58
N HIS A 478 -5.95 20.73 16.20
CA HIS A 478 -6.06 21.97 16.95
C HIS A 478 -7.51 22.44 17.02
N VAL A 479 -7.82 23.20 18.07
CA VAL A 479 -9.02 24.03 18.13
C VAL A 479 -8.83 25.34 17.38
N ASP A 480 -9.91 25.95 16.91
CA ASP A 480 -9.85 27.10 15.98
C ASP A 480 -9.40 28.42 16.64
N THR A 481 -9.61 28.55 17.94
CA THR A 481 -9.23 29.74 18.72
C THR A 481 -8.70 29.36 20.09
N THR A 482 -7.80 30.16 20.66
CA THR A 482 -7.14 29.84 21.94
C THR A 482 -8.11 29.70 23.12
N ASP A 483 -9.26 30.38 23.11
CA ASP A 483 -10.29 30.25 24.16
C ASP A 483 -10.96 28.87 24.19
N GLN A 484 -10.99 28.17 23.05
CA GLN A 484 -11.53 26.81 22.97
C GLN A 484 -10.66 25.79 23.70
N CYS A 485 -9.42 26.13 24.06
CA CYS A 485 -8.62 25.29 24.96
C CYS A 485 -9.36 25.05 26.29
N GLY A 486 -10.13 26.04 26.77
CA GLY A 486 -10.71 26.04 28.11
C GLY A 486 -9.70 26.42 29.18
N GLU A 487 -10.05 26.22 30.46
CA GLU A 487 -9.17 26.59 31.58
C GLU A 487 -7.88 25.77 31.52
N THR A 488 -6.76 26.45 31.28
CA THR A 488 -5.44 25.84 31.18
C THR A 488 -4.60 26.25 32.37
N THR A 489 -4.28 25.30 33.25
CA THR A 489 -3.51 25.55 34.48
C THR A 489 -2.08 25.04 34.38
N VAL A 490 -1.10 25.90 34.62
CA VAL A 490 0.30 25.54 34.83
C VAL A 490 0.43 24.82 36.19
N LYS A 491 0.69 23.51 36.14
CA LYS A 491 0.72 22.64 37.32
C LYS A 491 2.06 22.75 38.05
N LYS A 492 3.16 22.57 37.34
CA LYS A 492 4.49 22.41 37.94
C LYS A 492 5.58 22.77 36.96
N ILE A 493 6.65 23.37 37.48
CA ILE A 493 7.95 23.47 36.79
C ILE A 493 8.90 22.51 37.47
N SER A 494 9.43 21.55 36.71
CA SER A 494 10.44 20.60 37.17
C SER A 494 11.73 20.80 36.37
N ARG A 495 12.87 20.50 36.98
CA ARG A 495 14.20 20.72 36.40
C ARG A 495 15.01 19.44 36.53
N SER A 496 15.69 19.04 35.46
CA SER A 496 16.55 17.87 35.45
C SER A 496 17.58 17.98 34.33
N LYS A 497 18.84 17.68 34.62
CA LYS A 497 19.94 17.60 33.62
C LYS A 497 19.99 18.81 32.66
N GLY A 498 19.92 20.03 33.20
CA GLY A 498 19.99 21.27 32.41
C GLY A 498 18.72 21.63 31.64
N LYS A 499 17.64 20.85 31.80
CA LYS A 499 16.35 21.06 31.14
C LYS A 499 15.25 21.38 32.15
N SER A 500 14.23 22.08 31.67
CA SER A 500 13.02 22.37 32.43
C SER A 500 11.81 21.76 31.76
N LYS A 501 10.93 21.15 32.54
CA LYS A 501 9.63 20.67 32.09
C LYS A 501 8.54 21.46 32.79
N VAL A 502 7.69 22.12 32.00
CA VAL A 502 6.51 22.86 32.47
C VAL A 502 5.28 21.99 32.19
N SER A 503 4.69 21.43 33.25
CA SER A 503 3.48 20.62 33.17
C SER A 503 2.23 21.46 33.29
N TYR A 504 1.18 21.10 32.54
CA TYR A 504 -0.09 21.81 32.53
C TYR A 504 -1.27 20.84 32.57
N LEU A 505 -2.47 21.38 32.77
CA LEU A 505 -3.74 20.67 32.78
C LEU A 505 -4.77 21.50 32.03
N VAL A 506 -5.65 20.85 31.29
CA VAL A 506 -6.82 21.47 30.65
C VAL A 506 -8.08 20.90 31.28
N LYS A 507 -9.04 21.77 31.66
CA LYS A 507 -10.35 21.38 32.18
C LYS A 507 -11.46 21.62 31.18
#